data_AF-A0A960KNW2-F1
#
_entry.id   AF-A0A960KNW2-F1
#
_cell.length_a   1.000
_cell.length_b   1.000
_cell.length_c   1.000
_cell.angle_alpha   90.00
_cell.angle_beta   90.00
_cell.angle_gamma   90.00
#
_symmetry.space_group_name_H-M   'P 1'
#
loop_
_entity.id
_entity.type
_entity.pdbx_description
1 polymer ?
#
loop_
_entity_poly.entity_id
_entity_poly.type
_entity_poly.pdbx_seq_one_letter_code
_entity_poly.pdbx_strand_id
1 'polypeptide(L)'
;MHAIVECVPNFSDGRNPDVMRQICAEIESVAGVTLLDVDPGAATNRTVVTLVGPPDQVCEAAFRAIRKAQQLIDMRQHHGEHPRMGATDVCPLVPVSGCTLEDCARWASALGKRVGEELGIPVYLYEHAATRPERRNLATVRSGEYEALGQKLLDPEWQPDYGPARFDESQQRSGATVIGAREFLIAWNINFNTTDKMLAHEVALTVRESGRFARNADGTLMRDANGAKIHQPGLLKSVKAVGWYIDEYQRAQLSMNLTSYRDTPLHRAFEVVEQEAARLGLRITGSELVGLVPLESLLEAGRHFLRKQGRLAAASEAELIRVAEISLGLSELSPFNADEKIVEYRVRGRAGRLVGMTVCDFGDLLGSEAPAPGGGSVAALCGALASGLASMVAALTFGKKDYRMHDEAMDRIADKCQQLRGFFTRMIDEDTEAFNRVMAAIRMPRASEEEKEARERAIVAANREATLVPFRVVEACPELVRLIAEVAEKGNRNSLSDAGVAALAVGTCCDGAAMNVRINLASCEDRLWACDLDDRMTNLQLQVQSQREQILERIRTELSVKP
;
A
#
# COMPACT_ATOMS: atom_id res chain seq x y z
N MET A 1 5.48 15.43 -4.11
CA MET A 1 5.50 14.60 -2.89
C MET A 1 6.93 14.30 -2.53
N HIS A 2 7.29 14.34 -1.24
CA HIS A 2 8.58 13.84 -0.78
C HIS A 2 8.64 12.31 -0.97
N ALA A 3 9.82 11.79 -1.34
CA ALA A 3 10.03 10.36 -1.46
C ALA A 3 9.89 9.69 -0.07
N ILE A 4 9.10 8.62 0.00
CA ILE A 4 8.92 7.77 1.17
C ILE A 4 9.23 6.34 0.73
N VAL A 5 10.11 5.70 1.48
CA VAL A 5 10.57 4.33 1.24
C VAL A 5 10.27 3.50 2.49
N GLU A 6 9.72 2.32 2.30
CA GLU A 6 9.65 1.29 3.33
C GLU A 6 10.91 0.42 3.24
N CYS A 7 11.48 0.09 4.39
CA CYS A 7 12.53 -0.92 4.50
C CYS A 7 12.10 -2.02 5.45
N VAL A 8 12.29 -3.27 5.03
CA VAL A 8 11.79 -4.45 5.77
C VAL A 8 12.93 -5.42 6.12
N PRO A 9 13.93 -5.03 6.95
CA PRO A 9 15.03 -5.90 7.30
C PRO A 9 14.57 -7.15 8.08
N ASN A 10 15.25 -8.26 7.80
CA ASN A 10 14.94 -9.56 8.37
C ASN A 10 16.12 -10.05 9.19
N PHE A 11 15.93 -10.10 10.50
CA PHE A 11 16.96 -10.48 11.45
C PHE A 11 16.79 -11.93 11.88
N SER A 12 17.90 -12.67 11.91
CA SER A 12 17.95 -14.08 12.34
C SER A 12 17.97 -14.19 13.86
N ASP A 13 16.94 -13.68 14.50
CA ASP A 13 16.60 -13.92 15.90
C ASP A 13 15.11 -13.63 16.09
N GLY A 14 14.34 -14.59 16.57
CA GLY A 14 12.91 -14.44 16.89
C GLY A 14 12.58 -14.83 18.32
N ARG A 15 13.61 -14.98 19.18
CA ARG A 15 13.46 -15.56 20.53
C ARG A 15 14.02 -14.65 21.62
N ASN A 16 14.97 -13.78 21.29
CA ASN A 16 15.61 -12.89 22.24
C ASN A 16 15.10 -11.45 22.10
N PRO A 17 14.16 -11.01 22.97
CA PRO A 17 13.61 -9.67 22.90
C PRO A 17 14.65 -8.57 23.20
N ASP A 18 15.71 -8.88 23.96
CA ASP A 18 16.77 -7.90 24.27
C ASP A 18 17.64 -7.59 23.04
N VAL A 19 17.85 -8.57 22.16
CA VAL A 19 18.56 -8.37 20.89
C VAL A 19 17.72 -7.48 19.99
N MET A 20 16.43 -7.79 19.82
CA MET A 20 15.54 -6.98 18.99
C MET A 20 15.36 -5.56 19.51
N ARG A 21 15.24 -5.36 20.83
CA ARG A 21 15.14 -4.02 21.41
C ARG A 21 16.35 -3.15 21.08
N GLN A 22 17.55 -3.71 21.14
CA GLN A 22 18.78 -2.97 20.82
C GLN A 22 18.89 -2.64 19.33
N ILE A 23 18.45 -3.54 18.44
CA ILE A 23 18.41 -3.26 17.00
C ILE A 23 17.37 -2.18 16.68
N CYS A 24 16.17 -2.27 17.27
CA CYS A 24 15.10 -1.29 17.07
C CYS A 24 15.48 0.10 17.59
N ALA A 25 16.19 0.19 18.72
CA ALA A 25 16.66 1.46 19.25
C ALA A 25 17.61 2.21 18.28
N GLU A 26 18.43 1.48 17.51
CA GLU A 26 19.29 2.10 16.48
C GLU A 26 18.47 2.68 15.33
N ILE A 27 17.35 2.03 14.95
CA ILE A 27 16.41 2.51 13.93
C ILE A 27 15.72 3.78 14.42
N GLU A 28 15.14 3.74 15.62
CA GLU A 28 14.41 4.86 16.22
C GLU A 28 15.29 6.08 16.52
N SER A 29 16.61 5.87 16.64
CA SER A 29 17.58 6.96 16.82
C SER A 29 17.74 7.87 15.59
N VAL A 30 17.26 7.44 14.42
CA VAL A 30 17.40 8.19 13.16
C VAL A 30 16.20 9.11 12.97
N ALA A 31 16.43 10.41 13.05
CA ALA A 31 15.39 11.42 12.85
C ALA A 31 14.74 11.28 11.46
N GLY A 32 13.40 11.30 11.42
CA GLY A 32 12.62 11.14 10.19
C GLY A 32 12.30 9.70 9.81
N VAL A 33 12.79 8.70 10.56
CA VAL A 33 12.39 7.30 10.43
C VAL A 33 11.33 6.97 11.47
N THR A 34 10.30 6.22 11.05
CA THR A 34 9.30 5.64 11.95
C THR A 34 9.40 4.13 11.89
N LEU A 35 9.59 3.49 13.06
CA LEU A 35 9.47 2.05 13.22
C LEU A 35 7.97 1.69 13.19
N LEU A 36 7.56 0.92 12.18
CA LEU A 36 6.15 0.55 11.99
C LEU A 36 5.83 -0.78 12.65
N ASP A 37 6.63 -1.81 12.45
CA ASP A 37 6.29 -3.12 12.98
C ASP A 37 7.53 -3.93 13.35
N VAL A 38 7.37 -4.78 14.35
CA VAL A 38 8.38 -5.73 14.81
C VAL A 38 7.66 -7.05 15.07
N ASP A 39 7.83 -7.99 14.15
CA ASP A 39 7.10 -9.25 14.10
C ASP A 39 8.05 -10.44 14.36
N PRO A 40 8.22 -10.85 15.63
CA PRO A 40 9.09 -11.97 16.00
C PRO A 40 8.37 -13.31 15.86
N GLY A 41 9.00 -14.26 15.15
CA GLY A 41 8.56 -15.65 15.09
C GLY A 41 9.49 -16.58 15.88
N ALA A 42 8.98 -17.17 16.97
CA ALA A 42 9.78 -18.05 17.84
C ALA A 42 10.19 -19.36 17.14
N ALA A 43 9.25 -20.04 16.46
CA ALA A 43 9.52 -21.24 15.66
C ALA A 43 10.45 -20.95 14.46
N THR A 44 10.16 -19.87 13.72
CA THR A 44 10.98 -19.45 12.57
C THR A 44 12.36 -18.91 12.99
N ASN A 45 12.52 -18.54 14.26
CA ASN A 45 13.68 -17.87 14.84
C ASN A 45 14.15 -16.68 13.99
N ARG A 46 13.20 -15.86 13.58
CA ARG A 46 13.39 -14.68 12.73
C ARG A 46 12.46 -13.58 13.20
N THR A 47 12.95 -12.35 13.15
CA THR A 47 12.12 -11.15 13.34
C THR A 47 12.10 -10.35 12.04
N VAL A 48 10.91 -10.02 11.59
CA VAL A 48 10.69 -9.08 10.49
C VAL A 48 10.48 -7.70 11.10
N VAL A 49 11.31 -6.74 10.72
CA VAL A 49 11.16 -5.35 11.16
C VAL A 49 10.75 -4.50 9.98
N THR A 50 9.79 -3.61 10.18
CA THR A 50 9.30 -2.70 9.14
C THR A 50 9.52 -1.26 9.59
N LEU A 51 10.21 -0.47 8.79
CA LEU A 51 10.42 0.96 9.03
C LEU A 51 10.11 1.77 7.77
N VAL A 52 9.78 3.05 7.95
CA VAL A 52 9.45 3.96 6.86
C VAL A 52 10.05 5.33 7.10
N GLY A 53 10.36 6.06 6.02
CA GLY A 53 10.86 7.42 6.09
C GLY A 53 11.41 7.89 4.75
N PRO A 54 12.07 9.07 4.72
CA PRO A 54 12.77 9.51 3.52
C PRO A 54 13.99 8.60 3.22
N PRO A 55 14.39 8.48 1.95
CA PRO A 55 15.30 7.42 1.51
C PRO A 55 16.64 7.38 2.23
N ASP A 56 17.29 8.54 2.39
CA ASP A 56 18.61 8.64 3.01
C ASP A 56 18.57 8.22 4.49
N GLN A 57 17.53 8.67 5.21
CA GLN A 57 17.33 8.34 6.62
C GLN A 57 16.99 6.86 6.80
N VAL A 58 16.16 6.28 5.92
CA VAL A 58 15.84 4.85 5.94
C VAL A 58 17.08 4.00 5.66
N CYS A 59 17.91 4.37 4.69
CA CYS A 59 19.15 3.66 4.41
C CYS A 59 20.14 3.75 5.59
N GLU A 60 20.23 4.90 6.25
CA GLU A 60 21.07 5.07 7.44
C GLU A 60 20.55 4.22 8.62
N ALA A 61 19.24 4.19 8.87
CA ALA A 61 18.64 3.34 9.89
C ALA A 61 18.89 1.85 9.60
N ALA A 62 18.68 1.40 8.36
CA ALA A 62 18.96 0.04 7.94
C ALA A 62 20.44 -0.34 8.14
N PHE A 63 21.37 0.54 7.76
CA PHE A 63 22.81 0.32 7.98
C PHE A 63 23.15 0.15 9.46
N ARG A 64 22.64 1.03 10.34
CA ARG A 64 22.87 0.94 11.78
C ARG A 64 22.28 -0.34 12.38
N ALA A 65 21.09 -0.73 11.93
CA ALA A 65 20.43 -1.95 12.36
C ALA A 65 21.23 -3.20 11.96
N ILE A 66 21.73 -3.27 10.71
CA ILE A 66 22.60 -4.36 10.22
C ILE A 66 23.89 -4.44 11.05
N ARG A 67 24.54 -3.29 11.30
CA ARG A 67 25.73 -3.21 12.15
C ARG A 67 25.47 -3.73 13.56
N LYS A 68 24.33 -3.37 14.15
CA LYS A 68 23.94 -3.85 15.49
C LYS A 68 23.65 -5.35 15.48
N ALA A 69 22.96 -5.85 14.46
CA ALA A 69 22.69 -7.27 14.29
C ALA A 69 23.99 -8.09 14.21
N GLN A 70 24.98 -7.63 13.44
CA GLN A 70 26.31 -8.25 13.35
C GLN A 70 27.02 -8.35 14.72
N GLN A 71 26.78 -7.39 15.62
CA GLN A 71 27.38 -7.37 16.96
C GLN A 71 26.69 -8.33 17.92
N LEU A 72 25.39 -8.58 17.76
CA LEU A 72 24.55 -9.27 18.74
C LEU A 72 24.22 -10.71 18.35
N ILE A 73 24.09 -11.01 17.06
CA ILE A 73 23.67 -12.32 16.55
C ILE A 73 24.90 -13.10 16.08
N ASP A 74 25.03 -14.34 16.54
CA ASP A 74 26.08 -15.27 16.12
C ASP A 74 25.45 -16.42 15.32
N MET A 75 25.62 -16.38 13.99
CA MET A 75 25.02 -17.35 13.07
C MET A 75 25.53 -18.78 13.28
N ARG A 76 26.70 -18.97 13.91
CA ARG A 76 27.23 -20.31 14.24
C ARG A 76 26.34 -21.06 15.24
N GLN A 77 25.51 -20.34 15.99
CA GLN A 77 24.60 -20.89 16.99
C GLN A 77 23.12 -20.77 16.55
N HIS A 78 22.85 -20.18 15.38
CA HIS A 78 21.50 -19.90 14.93
C HIS A 78 20.91 -21.08 14.15
N HIS A 79 19.73 -21.52 14.60
CA HIS A 79 18.85 -22.44 13.88
C HIS A 79 17.39 -21.99 13.99
N GLY A 80 16.63 -22.14 12.91
CA GLY A 80 15.20 -21.84 12.85
C GLY A 80 14.55 -22.57 11.67
N GLU A 81 13.23 -22.70 11.69
CA GLU A 81 12.50 -23.41 10.60
C GLU A 81 12.48 -22.62 9.28
N HIS A 82 12.70 -21.31 9.34
CA HIS A 82 12.74 -20.47 8.16
C HIS A 82 14.17 -20.42 7.60
N PRO A 83 14.37 -20.60 6.27
CA PRO A 83 15.72 -20.61 5.72
C PRO A 83 16.42 -19.27 5.96
N ARG A 84 17.73 -19.27 6.13
CA ARG A 84 18.50 -18.03 6.42
C ARG A 84 19.95 -18.16 6.00
N MET A 85 20.62 -17.05 5.73
CA MET A 85 22.07 -17.06 5.46
C MET A 85 22.89 -16.03 6.24
N GLY A 86 22.27 -15.14 7.02
CA GLY A 86 23.03 -14.17 7.81
C GLY A 86 22.23 -13.53 8.95
N ALA A 87 22.94 -12.89 9.87
CA ALA A 87 22.38 -12.20 11.02
C ALA A 87 21.32 -11.18 10.60
N THR A 88 21.58 -10.48 9.49
CA THR A 88 20.53 -9.88 8.66
C THR A 88 20.46 -10.66 7.35
N ASP A 89 19.39 -11.41 7.15
CA ASP A 89 19.22 -12.30 5.99
C ASP A 89 18.92 -11.49 4.72
N VAL A 90 17.88 -10.65 4.77
CA VAL A 90 17.46 -9.80 3.66
C VAL A 90 16.98 -8.43 4.14
N CYS A 91 17.37 -7.37 3.43
CA CYS A 91 17.02 -5.98 3.69
C CYS A 91 16.51 -5.31 2.40
N PRO A 92 15.22 -5.45 2.06
CA PRO A 92 14.62 -4.82 0.90
C PRO A 92 14.24 -3.36 1.16
N LEU A 93 14.30 -2.56 0.10
CA LEU A 93 13.66 -1.25 -0.02
C LEU A 93 12.44 -1.36 -0.94
N VAL A 94 11.34 -0.72 -0.54
CA VAL A 94 10.06 -0.76 -1.23
C VAL A 94 9.55 0.67 -1.44
N PRO A 95 9.17 1.06 -2.68
CA PRO A 95 8.64 2.39 -2.94
C PRO A 95 7.25 2.56 -2.31
N VAL A 96 7.05 3.63 -1.52
CA VAL A 96 5.75 3.96 -0.91
C VAL A 96 5.11 5.17 -1.58
N SER A 97 5.84 6.28 -1.70
CA SER A 97 5.34 7.50 -2.33
C SER A 97 6.49 8.35 -2.87
N GLY A 98 6.27 9.08 -3.97
CA GLY A 98 7.26 10.03 -4.49
C GLY A 98 8.59 9.42 -4.96
N CYS A 99 8.66 8.10 -5.13
CA CYS A 99 9.84 7.39 -5.62
C CYS A 99 9.45 6.16 -6.46
N THR A 100 10.34 5.78 -7.35
CA THR A 100 10.19 4.60 -8.22
C THR A 100 10.95 3.40 -7.67
N LEU A 101 10.69 2.24 -8.26
CA LEU A 101 11.45 1.02 -7.95
C LEU A 101 12.91 1.12 -8.41
N GLU A 102 13.18 1.89 -9.48
CA GLU A 102 14.53 2.20 -9.94
C GLU A 102 15.29 3.07 -8.93
N ASP A 103 14.62 4.07 -8.34
CA ASP A 103 15.20 4.86 -7.25
C ASP A 103 15.58 3.96 -6.07
N CYS A 104 14.67 3.06 -5.68
CA CYS A 104 14.92 2.07 -4.62
C CYS A 104 16.09 1.15 -4.95
N ALA A 105 16.24 0.72 -6.21
CA ALA A 105 17.36 -0.12 -6.63
C ALA A 105 18.70 0.61 -6.50
N ARG A 106 18.75 1.90 -6.85
CA ARG A 106 19.94 2.75 -6.66
C ARG A 106 20.30 2.90 -5.19
N TRP A 107 19.32 3.16 -4.32
CA TRP A 107 19.53 3.25 -2.88
C TRP A 107 19.96 1.92 -2.26
N ALA A 108 19.37 0.80 -2.70
CA ALA A 108 19.73 -0.55 -2.25
C ALA A 108 21.17 -0.91 -2.63
N SER A 109 21.60 -0.56 -3.84
CA SER A 109 23.00 -0.72 -4.27
C SER A 109 23.96 0.14 -3.43
N ALA A 110 23.62 1.40 -3.15
CA ALA A 110 24.43 2.28 -2.31
C ALA A 110 24.53 1.77 -0.86
N LEU A 111 23.42 1.30 -0.28
CA LEU A 111 23.39 0.67 1.04
C LEU A 111 24.24 -0.61 1.06
N GLY A 112 24.07 -1.48 0.06
CA GLY A 112 24.84 -2.71 -0.08
C GLY A 112 26.34 -2.48 -0.17
N LYS A 113 26.75 -1.44 -0.91
CA LYS A 113 28.16 -1.03 -0.98
C LYS A 113 28.70 -0.62 0.39
N ARG A 114 27.98 0.26 1.10
CA ARG A 114 28.38 0.69 2.45
C ARG A 114 28.45 -0.47 3.44
N VAL A 115 27.45 -1.36 3.44
CA VAL A 115 27.45 -2.56 4.29
C VAL A 115 28.65 -3.46 3.97
N GLY A 116 28.94 -3.69 2.69
CA GLY A 116 30.07 -4.51 2.27
C GLY A 116 31.44 -3.90 2.63
N GLU A 117 31.62 -2.61 2.41
CA GLU A 117 32.89 -1.90 2.61
C GLU A 117 33.15 -1.57 4.09
N GLU A 118 32.15 -1.05 4.80
CA GLU A 118 32.31 -0.56 6.18
C GLU A 118 32.15 -1.66 7.24
N LEU A 119 31.28 -2.66 7.00
CA LEU A 119 31.01 -3.74 7.96
C LEU A 119 31.71 -5.06 7.59
N GLY A 120 32.26 -5.14 6.37
CA GLY A 120 32.92 -6.34 5.87
C GLY A 120 31.97 -7.52 5.67
N ILE A 121 30.68 -7.30 5.46
CA ILE A 121 29.70 -8.38 5.25
C ILE A 121 29.61 -8.69 3.74
N PRO A 122 29.64 -9.96 3.30
CA PRO A 122 29.35 -10.30 1.91
C PRO A 122 27.90 -9.93 1.57
N VAL A 123 27.72 -9.06 0.56
CA VAL A 123 26.40 -8.58 0.14
C VAL A 123 26.05 -9.06 -1.26
N TYR A 124 24.83 -9.58 -1.43
CA TYR A 124 24.25 -9.89 -2.73
C TYR A 124 23.09 -8.93 -3.02
N LEU A 125 23.06 -8.37 -4.22
CA LEU A 125 21.92 -7.59 -4.68
C LEU A 125 20.87 -8.51 -5.32
N TYR A 126 19.59 -8.28 -5.00
CA TYR A 126 18.47 -9.11 -5.50
C TYR A 126 17.29 -8.29 -6.04
N GLU A 127 16.33 -9.01 -6.66
CA GLU A 127 15.15 -8.44 -7.31
C GLU A 127 15.54 -7.32 -8.30
N HIS A 128 14.98 -6.11 -8.16
CA HIS A 128 15.24 -5.01 -9.09
C HIS A 128 16.64 -4.38 -8.93
N ALA A 129 17.36 -4.72 -7.87
CA ALA A 129 18.76 -4.33 -7.68
C ALA A 129 19.74 -5.41 -8.19
N ALA A 130 19.26 -6.59 -8.60
CA ALA A 130 20.11 -7.71 -8.97
C ALA A 130 21.03 -7.34 -10.16
N THR A 131 22.34 -7.55 -9.97
CA THR A 131 23.36 -7.34 -11.00
C THR A 131 23.39 -8.46 -12.04
N ARG A 132 22.83 -9.62 -11.69
CA ARG A 132 22.74 -10.81 -12.55
C ARG A 132 21.32 -11.38 -12.55
N PRO A 133 20.83 -11.92 -13.68
CA PRO A 133 19.47 -12.47 -13.79
C PRO A 133 19.13 -13.54 -12.75
N GLU A 134 20.06 -14.43 -12.45
CA GLU A 134 19.90 -15.52 -11.49
C GLU A 134 19.77 -15.06 -10.03
N ARG A 135 20.23 -13.84 -9.71
CA ARG A 135 20.13 -13.24 -8.37
C ARG A 135 18.80 -12.55 -8.12
N ARG A 136 17.94 -12.42 -9.14
CA ARG A 136 16.60 -11.82 -8.97
C ARG A 136 15.79 -12.55 -7.90
N ASN A 137 15.82 -13.89 -7.91
CA ASN A 137 15.07 -14.69 -6.95
C ASN A 137 15.86 -14.93 -5.66
N LEU A 138 15.33 -14.41 -4.54
CA LEU A 138 15.90 -14.60 -3.20
C LEU A 138 16.18 -16.07 -2.86
N ALA A 139 15.31 -17.01 -3.25
CA ALA A 139 15.51 -18.43 -2.95
C ALA A 139 16.75 -19.00 -3.67
N THR A 140 17.08 -18.49 -4.86
CA THR A 140 18.31 -18.86 -5.58
C THR A 140 19.54 -18.32 -4.84
N VAL A 141 19.48 -17.06 -4.39
CA VAL A 141 20.56 -16.44 -3.60
C VAL A 141 20.73 -17.12 -2.24
N ARG A 142 19.67 -17.61 -1.61
CA ARG A 142 19.70 -18.33 -0.33
C ARG A 142 19.85 -19.85 -0.45
N SER A 143 20.03 -20.39 -1.65
CA SER A 143 20.16 -21.83 -1.85
C SER A 143 21.33 -22.38 -1.04
N GLY A 144 21.06 -23.36 -0.18
CA GLY A 144 22.03 -23.96 0.74
C GLY A 144 22.22 -23.21 2.06
N GLU A 145 21.52 -22.08 2.25
CA GLU A 145 21.46 -21.34 3.52
C GLU A 145 22.84 -20.88 4.05
N TYR A 146 22.96 -20.66 5.36
CA TYR A 146 24.20 -20.31 6.04
C TYR A 146 25.27 -21.40 5.86
N GLU A 147 24.88 -22.67 5.92
CA GLU A 147 25.79 -23.82 5.87
C GLU A 147 26.56 -23.92 4.54
N ALA A 148 25.97 -23.46 3.44
CA ALA A 148 26.62 -23.47 2.13
C ALA A 148 27.53 -22.26 1.87
N LEU A 149 27.48 -21.20 2.69
CA LEU A 149 28.19 -19.95 2.41
C LEU A 149 29.70 -20.12 2.25
N GLY A 150 30.31 -20.99 3.07
CA GLY A 150 31.75 -21.25 3.00
C GLY A 150 32.22 -21.76 1.63
N GLN A 151 31.45 -22.62 0.98
CA GLN A 151 31.75 -23.07 -0.38
C GLN A 151 31.28 -22.05 -1.43
N LYS A 152 30.11 -21.46 -1.22
CA LYS A 152 29.49 -20.52 -2.15
C LYS A 152 30.35 -19.29 -2.39
N LEU A 153 31.00 -18.75 -1.36
CA LEU A 153 31.87 -17.57 -1.50
C LEU A 153 33.18 -17.88 -2.27
N LEU A 154 33.58 -19.15 -2.37
CA LEU A 154 34.74 -19.58 -3.16
C LEU A 154 34.40 -19.78 -4.64
N ASP A 155 33.12 -19.92 -4.97
CA ASP A 155 32.66 -20.12 -6.34
C ASP A 155 32.70 -18.78 -7.11
N PRO A 156 33.45 -18.69 -8.22
CA PRO A 156 33.51 -17.48 -9.05
C PRO A 156 32.14 -16.99 -9.54
N GLU A 157 31.17 -17.89 -9.74
CA GLU A 157 29.81 -17.53 -10.15
C GLU A 157 29.01 -16.85 -9.03
N TRP A 158 29.38 -17.13 -7.78
CA TRP A 158 28.71 -16.65 -6.59
C TRP A 158 29.51 -15.63 -5.79
N GLN A 159 30.46 -14.91 -6.41
CA GLN A 159 31.10 -13.78 -5.74
C GLN A 159 30.07 -12.71 -5.33
N PRO A 160 30.16 -12.17 -4.11
CA PRO A 160 29.23 -11.13 -3.65
C PRO A 160 29.37 -9.86 -4.51
N ASP A 161 28.30 -9.08 -4.60
CA ASP A 161 28.30 -7.78 -5.30
C ASP A 161 29.16 -6.75 -4.58
N TYR A 162 29.14 -6.79 -3.24
CA TYR A 162 29.97 -5.96 -2.38
C TYR A 162 30.48 -6.75 -1.17
N GLY A 163 31.54 -6.23 -0.54
CA GLY A 163 32.16 -6.89 0.60
C GLY A 163 33.04 -8.07 0.20
N PRO A 164 33.63 -8.77 1.19
CA PRO A 164 34.68 -9.74 0.92
C PRO A 164 34.13 -11.13 0.53
N ALA A 165 34.73 -11.76 -0.47
CA ALA A 165 34.51 -13.16 -0.83
C ALA A 165 35.31 -14.12 0.07
N ARG A 166 35.12 -14.06 1.38
CA ARG A 166 35.82 -14.91 2.37
C ARG A 166 34.91 -15.33 3.51
N PHE A 167 35.21 -16.46 4.13
CA PHE A 167 34.39 -17.05 5.20
C PHE A 167 35.20 -17.24 6.50
N ASP A 168 35.79 -16.14 6.94
CA ASP A 168 36.62 -16.07 8.14
C ASP A 168 35.76 -15.84 9.40
N GLU A 169 36.38 -15.63 10.57
CA GLU A 169 35.67 -15.51 11.86
C GLU A 169 34.51 -14.50 11.84
N SER A 170 34.72 -13.33 11.22
CA SER A 170 33.68 -12.31 11.09
C SER A 170 32.48 -12.79 10.27
N GLN A 171 32.72 -13.41 9.12
CA GLN A 171 31.67 -13.91 8.22
C GLN A 171 31.00 -15.19 8.72
N GLN A 172 31.70 -16.02 9.49
CA GLN A 172 31.08 -17.14 10.21
C GLN A 172 30.10 -16.61 11.26
N ARG A 173 30.44 -15.51 11.96
CA ARG A 173 29.53 -14.92 12.94
C ARG A 173 28.35 -14.20 12.27
N SER A 174 28.59 -13.44 11.20
CA SER A 174 27.57 -12.59 10.56
C SER A 174 26.77 -13.27 9.45
N GLY A 175 27.33 -14.29 8.80
CA GLY A 175 26.87 -14.79 7.51
C GLY A 175 26.97 -13.74 6.39
N ALA A 176 26.05 -13.81 5.44
CA ALA A 176 25.94 -12.89 4.30
C ALA A 176 24.56 -12.20 4.28
N THR A 177 24.46 -11.01 3.68
CA THR A 177 23.23 -10.22 3.64
C THR A 177 22.76 -10.01 2.20
N VAL A 178 21.46 -10.19 1.95
CA VAL A 178 20.83 -9.80 0.68
C VAL A 178 20.23 -8.41 0.81
N ILE A 179 20.52 -7.50 -0.13
CA ILE A 179 19.90 -6.17 -0.17
C ILE A 179 19.29 -5.95 -1.54
N GLY A 180 18.13 -5.32 -1.63
CA GLY A 180 17.56 -5.06 -2.95
C GLY A 180 16.33 -4.17 -2.93
N ALA A 181 15.72 -4.05 -4.09
CA ALA A 181 14.50 -3.29 -4.27
C ALA A 181 13.42 -4.18 -4.84
N ARG A 182 12.22 -4.13 -4.27
CA ARG A 182 11.09 -4.91 -4.74
C ARG A 182 9.78 -4.16 -4.59
N GLU A 183 8.78 -4.63 -5.31
CA GLU A 183 7.38 -4.26 -5.07
C GLU A 183 6.96 -4.65 -3.65
N PHE A 184 5.87 -4.05 -3.19
CA PHE A 184 5.27 -4.41 -1.91
C PHE A 184 4.85 -5.89 -1.94
N LEU A 185 5.27 -6.63 -0.92
CA LEU A 185 5.03 -8.06 -0.80
C LEU A 185 4.16 -8.28 0.41
N ILE A 186 3.05 -9.01 0.23
CA ILE A 186 2.17 -9.37 1.34
C ILE A 186 2.56 -10.77 1.81
N ALA A 187 3.04 -10.87 3.04
CA ALA A 187 3.31 -12.13 3.71
C ALA A 187 2.05 -12.57 4.46
N TRP A 188 1.55 -13.75 4.13
CA TRP A 188 0.22 -14.19 4.54
C TRP A 188 0.19 -15.69 4.78
N ASN A 189 -0.28 -16.10 5.95
CA ASN A 189 -0.39 -17.50 6.33
C ASN A 189 -1.87 -17.92 6.33
N ILE A 190 -2.20 -19.02 5.67
CA ILE A 190 -3.57 -19.58 5.67
C ILE A 190 -3.59 -20.85 6.52
N ASN A 191 -4.51 -20.91 7.48
CA ASN A 191 -4.60 -21.96 8.48
C ASN A 191 -5.50 -23.10 8.02
N PHE A 192 -5.10 -24.34 8.31
CA PHE A 192 -5.91 -25.53 8.03
C PHE A 192 -6.28 -26.29 9.31
N ASN A 193 -7.36 -27.07 9.22
CA ASN A 193 -7.84 -27.96 10.28
C ASN A 193 -7.04 -29.28 10.41
N THR A 194 -5.72 -29.26 10.20
CA THR A 194 -4.86 -30.45 10.27
C THR A 194 -3.52 -30.13 10.93
N THR A 195 -2.86 -31.14 11.49
CA THR A 195 -1.45 -31.05 11.94
C THR A 195 -0.46 -31.58 10.90
N ASP A 196 -0.96 -32.21 9.83
CA ASP A 196 -0.11 -32.77 8.78
C ASP A 196 0.39 -31.69 7.81
N LYS A 197 1.66 -31.29 7.99
CA LYS A 197 2.33 -30.32 7.11
C LYS A 197 2.41 -30.79 5.65
N MET A 198 2.38 -32.09 5.37
CA MET A 198 2.47 -32.60 4.00
C MET A 198 1.22 -32.25 3.20
N LEU A 199 0.04 -32.25 3.84
CA LEU A 199 -1.20 -31.80 3.21
C LEU A 199 -1.17 -30.31 2.89
N ALA A 200 -0.69 -29.47 3.83
CA ALA A 200 -0.50 -28.04 3.59
C ALA A 200 0.54 -27.78 2.48
N HIS A 201 1.62 -28.57 2.45
CA HIS A 201 2.67 -28.44 1.45
C HIS A 201 2.18 -28.87 0.06
N GLU A 202 1.31 -29.87 -0.02
CA GLU A 202 0.68 -30.30 -1.26
C GLU A 202 -0.20 -29.18 -1.86
N VAL A 203 -0.95 -28.44 -1.04
CA VAL A 203 -1.65 -27.22 -1.48
C VAL A 203 -0.64 -26.18 -1.97
N ALA A 204 0.44 -25.95 -1.23
CA ALA A 204 1.49 -24.99 -1.60
C ALA A 204 2.09 -25.25 -2.98
N LEU A 205 2.39 -26.52 -3.28
CA LEU A 205 2.91 -26.96 -4.58
C LEU A 205 1.92 -26.71 -5.73
N THR A 206 0.62 -26.74 -5.47
CA THR A 206 -0.39 -26.46 -6.50
C THR A 206 -0.57 -24.97 -6.74
N VAL A 207 -0.55 -24.15 -5.69
CA VAL A 207 -0.88 -22.72 -5.82
C VAL A 207 0.32 -21.84 -6.18
N ARG A 208 1.53 -22.16 -5.70
CA ARG A 208 2.71 -21.32 -5.97
C ARG A 208 3.11 -21.34 -7.44
N GLU A 209 3.59 -20.23 -7.97
CA GLU A 209 3.94 -20.09 -9.39
C GLU A 209 4.94 -21.16 -9.84
N SER A 210 5.94 -21.42 -9.00
CA SER A 210 6.96 -22.45 -9.24
C SER A 210 6.43 -23.89 -9.14
N GLY A 211 5.14 -24.11 -8.93
CA GLY A 211 4.50 -25.42 -9.00
C GLY A 211 5.27 -26.60 -8.41
N ARG A 212 5.32 -27.69 -9.19
CA ARG A 212 5.94 -28.99 -8.86
C ARG A 212 6.57 -29.66 -10.09
N PHE A 213 7.34 -30.71 -9.87
CA PHE A 213 7.75 -31.59 -10.97
C PHE A 213 6.60 -32.52 -11.37
N ALA A 214 6.38 -32.66 -12.68
CA ALA A 214 5.35 -33.53 -13.24
C ALA A 214 5.65 -35.01 -12.95
N ARG A 215 4.59 -35.78 -12.71
CA ARG A 215 4.68 -37.23 -12.41
C ARG A 215 3.80 -38.04 -13.35
N ASN A 216 4.26 -39.23 -13.69
CA ASN A 216 3.49 -40.25 -14.40
C ASN A 216 2.39 -40.82 -13.49
N ALA A 217 1.45 -41.59 -14.07
CA ALA A 217 0.39 -42.26 -13.33
C ALA A 217 0.88 -43.25 -12.26
N ASP A 218 2.12 -43.75 -12.39
CA ASP A 218 2.79 -44.62 -11.42
C ASP A 218 3.56 -43.85 -10.32
N GLY A 219 3.51 -42.52 -10.34
CA GLY A 219 4.16 -41.63 -9.37
C GLY A 219 5.63 -41.30 -9.66
N THR A 220 6.22 -41.83 -10.75
CA THR A 220 7.59 -41.54 -11.17
C THR A 220 7.70 -40.15 -11.81
N LEU A 221 8.85 -39.49 -11.68
CA LEU A 221 9.08 -38.15 -12.25
C LEU A 221 9.14 -38.20 -13.78
N MET A 222 8.34 -37.37 -14.44
CA MET A 222 8.40 -37.20 -15.88
C MET A 222 9.68 -36.49 -16.29
N ARG A 223 10.28 -36.96 -17.37
CA ARG A 223 11.49 -36.37 -17.97
C ARG A 223 11.23 -36.03 -19.43
N ASP A 224 11.81 -34.93 -19.90
CA ASP A 224 11.77 -34.54 -21.30
C ASP A 224 12.72 -35.39 -22.16
N ALA A 225 12.76 -35.10 -23.46
CA ALA A 225 13.62 -35.81 -24.42
C ALA A 225 15.13 -35.74 -24.09
N ASN A 226 15.54 -34.78 -23.27
CA ASN A 226 16.93 -34.57 -22.84
C ASN A 226 17.21 -35.15 -21.45
N GLY A 227 16.23 -35.82 -20.83
CA GLY A 227 16.33 -36.39 -19.50
C GLY A 227 16.15 -35.38 -18.36
N ALA A 228 15.82 -34.11 -18.64
CA ALA A 228 15.55 -33.11 -17.62
C ALA A 228 14.14 -33.29 -17.04
N LYS A 229 13.95 -32.99 -15.75
CA LYS A 229 12.65 -33.16 -15.07
C LYS A 229 11.65 -32.14 -15.63
N ILE A 230 10.46 -32.62 -16.02
CA ILE A 230 9.40 -31.75 -16.52
C ILE A 230 8.78 -30.98 -15.36
N HIS A 231 8.63 -29.68 -15.55
CA HIS A 231 8.05 -28.78 -14.56
C HIS A 231 6.57 -28.53 -14.87
N GLN A 232 5.71 -28.68 -13.87
CA GLN A 232 4.31 -28.30 -13.92
C GLN A 232 4.13 -27.01 -13.11
N PRO A 233 3.84 -25.87 -13.76
CA PRO A 233 3.62 -24.61 -13.05
C PRO A 233 2.37 -24.69 -12.15
N GLY A 234 2.34 -23.88 -11.10
CA GLY A 234 1.16 -23.78 -10.24
C GLY A 234 0.09 -22.84 -10.80
N LEU A 235 -0.98 -22.65 -10.04
CA LEU A 235 -2.18 -21.95 -10.47
C LEU A 235 -2.10 -20.41 -10.36
N LEU A 236 -1.29 -19.89 -9.45
CA LEU A 236 -1.21 -18.45 -9.18
C LEU A 236 0.14 -17.88 -9.64
N LYS A 237 0.09 -16.74 -10.32
CA LYS A 237 1.28 -15.97 -10.69
C LYS A 237 1.74 -15.09 -9.53
N SER A 238 3.04 -14.83 -9.44
CA SER A 238 3.62 -13.95 -8.41
C SER A 238 3.27 -14.40 -6.98
N VAL A 239 3.16 -15.73 -6.79
CA VAL A 239 2.94 -16.38 -5.49
C VAL A 239 4.06 -17.35 -5.21
N LYS A 240 4.71 -17.19 -4.05
CA LYS A 240 5.62 -18.18 -3.47
C LYS A 240 4.93 -18.76 -2.25
N ALA A 241 4.96 -20.08 -2.08
CA ALA A 241 4.32 -20.71 -0.93
C ALA A 241 5.03 -21.99 -0.48
N VAL A 242 4.88 -22.29 0.81
CA VAL A 242 5.36 -23.51 1.47
C VAL A 242 4.35 -23.93 2.54
N GLY A 243 4.15 -25.24 2.69
CA GLY A 243 3.40 -25.79 3.83
C GLY A 243 4.34 -26.11 4.99
N TRP A 244 3.94 -25.72 6.19
CA TRP A 244 4.65 -25.99 7.44
C TRP A 244 3.67 -26.30 8.59
N TYR A 245 4.22 -26.64 9.75
CA TYR A 245 3.46 -26.87 10.99
C TYR A 245 3.95 -25.89 12.03
N ILE A 246 3.03 -25.23 12.75
CA ILE A 246 3.37 -24.29 13.81
C ILE A 246 2.95 -24.91 15.15
N ASP A 247 3.95 -25.19 15.99
CA ASP A 247 3.76 -25.80 17.31
C ASP A 247 2.89 -24.92 18.22
N GLU A 248 3.08 -23.61 18.20
CA GLU A 248 2.36 -22.66 19.05
C GLU A 248 0.84 -22.68 18.81
N TYR A 249 0.42 -22.98 17.58
CA TYR A 249 -0.98 -23.00 17.15
C TYR A 249 -1.53 -24.42 16.95
N GLN A 250 -0.67 -25.44 17.12
CA GLN A 250 -0.95 -26.86 16.92
C GLN A 250 -1.68 -27.16 15.61
N ARG A 251 -1.18 -26.56 14.51
CA ARG A 251 -1.81 -26.67 13.19
C ARG A 251 -0.81 -26.48 12.06
N ALA A 252 -1.13 -27.05 10.91
CA ALA A 252 -0.46 -26.80 9.66
C ALA A 252 -0.98 -25.51 9.02
N GLN A 253 -0.08 -24.79 8.35
CA GLN A 253 -0.42 -23.60 7.58
C GLN A 253 0.22 -23.67 6.20
N LEU A 254 -0.42 -22.97 5.27
CA LEU A 254 0.21 -22.52 4.05
C LEU A 254 0.83 -21.14 4.32
N SER A 255 2.15 -21.05 4.38
CA SER A 255 2.84 -19.76 4.35
C SER A 255 3.01 -19.30 2.91
N MET A 256 2.45 -18.14 2.56
CA MET A 256 2.52 -17.58 1.22
C MET A 256 3.02 -16.14 1.20
N ASN A 257 3.74 -15.82 0.13
CA ASN A 257 4.16 -14.47 -0.21
C ASN A 257 3.55 -14.10 -1.56
N LEU A 258 2.70 -13.07 -1.56
CA LEU A 258 2.19 -12.41 -2.76
C LEU A 258 3.22 -11.36 -3.18
N THR A 259 4.11 -11.71 -4.11
CA THR A 259 5.17 -10.80 -4.58
C THR A 259 4.63 -9.68 -5.47
N SER A 260 3.41 -9.84 -5.97
CA SER A 260 2.62 -8.82 -6.64
C SER A 260 1.15 -9.07 -6.34
N TYR A 261 0.58 -8.29 -5.43
CA TYR A 261 -0.85 -8.36 -5.09
C TYR A 261 -1.76 -7.85 -6.22
N ARG A 262 -1.18 -7.24 -7.26
CA ARG A 262 -1.88 -6.79 -8.47
C ARG A 262 -2.08 -7.94 -9.47
N ASP A 263 -1.10 -8.83 -9.59
CA ASP A 263 -1.20 -10.02 -10.46
C ASP A 263 -2.10 -11.08 -9.82
N THR A 264 -1.94 -11.29 -8.51
CA THR A 264 -2.80 -12.17 -7.72
C THR A 264 -3.30 -11.41 -6.49
N PRO A 265 -4.56 -10.92 -6.51
CA PRO A 265 -5.19 -10.29 -5.34
C PRO A 265 -5.46 -11.27 -4.19
N LEU A 266 -5.59 -10.74 -2.97
CA LEU A 266 -5.84 -11.53 -1.75
C LEU A 266 -7.03 -12.48 -1.87
N HIS A 267 -8.17 -11.97 -2.33
CA HIS A 267 -9.40 -12.76 -2.48
C HIS A 267 -9.22 -13.91 -3.49
N ARG A 268 -8.47 -13.68 -4.57
CA ARG A 268 -8.21 -14.70 -5.59
C ARG A 268 -7.30 -15.80 -5.04
N ALA A 269 -6.22 -15.42 -4.34
CA ALA A 269 -5.35 -16.38 -3.66
C ALA A 269 -6.13 -17.19 -2.63
N PHE A 270 -6.96 -16.55 -1.80
CA PHE A 270 -7.81 -17.23 -0.81
C PHE A 270 -8.68 -18.32 -1.44
N GLU A 271 -9.46 -17.94 -2.46
CA GLU A 271 -10.44 -18.83 -3.06
C GLU A 271 -9.80 -20.01 -3.80
N VAL A 272 -8.62 -19.81 -4.41
CA VAL A 272 -7.87 -20.90 -5.03
C VAL A 272 -7.32 -21.84 -3.96
N VAL A 273 -6.79 -21.32 -2.86
CA VAL A 273 -6.35 -22.15 -1.72
C VAL A 273 -7.53 -22.90 -1.12
N GLU A 274 -8.69 -22.27 -0.98
CA GLU A 274 -9.93 -22.90 -0.47
C GLU A 274 -10.34 -24.09 -1.33
N GLN A 275 -10.34 -23.91 -2.66
CA GLN A 275 -10.70 -24.97 -3.61
C GLN A 275 -9.72 -26.14 -3.57
N GLU A 276 -8.41 -25.86 -3.55
CA GLU A 276 -7.39 -26.92 -3.52
C GLU A 276 -7.30 -27.62 -2.15
N ALA A 277 -7.53 -26.90 -1.05
CA ALA A 277 -7.64 -27.48 0.28
C ALA A 277 -8.84 -28.43 0.37
N ALA A 278 -10.01 -28.01 -0.14
CA ALA A 278 -11.22 -28.83 -0.13
C ALA A 278 -11.06 -30.15 -0.90
N ARG A 279 -10.28 -30.17 -1.98
CA ARG A 279 -9.96 -31.39 -2.75
C ARG A 279 -9.20 -32.43 -1.93
N LEU A 280 -8.44 -32.01 -0.93
CA LEU A 280 -7.70 -32.87 -0.01
C LEU A 280 -8.48 -33.17 1.29
N GLY A 281 -9.75 -32.74 1.38
CA GLY A 281 -10.55 -32.86 2.60
C GLY A 281 -10.16 -31.87 3.71
N LEU A 282 -9.32 -30.88 3.40
CA LEU A 282 -8.97 -29.81 4.32
C LEU A 282 -10.01 -28.70 4.30
N ARG A 283 -10.10 -27.96 5.40
CA ARG A 283 -10.86 -26.72 5.53
C ARG A 283 -9.94 -25.61 5.98
N ILE A 284 -10.07 -24.44 5.35
CA ILE A 284 -9.45 -23.21 5.87
C ILE A 284 -10.19 -22.79 7.14
N THR A 285 -9.46 -22.59 8.23
CA THR A 285 -10.02 -22.12 9.50
C THR A 285 -9.94 -20.60 9.67
N GLY A 286 -9.04 -19.97 8.90
CA GLY A 286 -8.78 -18.53 8.86
C GLY A 286 -7.38 -18.26 8.32
N SER A 287 -6.86 -17.07 8.56
CA SER A 287 -5.54 -16.65 8.07
C SER A 287 -4.93 -15.54 8.92
N GLU A 288 -3.67 -15.21 8.65
CA GLU A 288 -2.90 -14.22 9.39
C GLU A 288 -1.96 -13.45 8.46
N LEU A 289 -2.01 -12.11 8.52
CA LEU A 289 -1.05 -11.24 7.84
C LEU A 289 0.18 -11.03 8.72
N VAL A 290 1.34 -11.35 8.16
CA VAL A 290 2.65 -11.13 8.79
C VAL A 290 3.19 -9.77 8.31
N GLY A 291 3.50 -8.87 9.23
CA GLY A 291 3.83 -7.48 8.90
C GLY A 291 2.62 -6.63 8.47
N LEU A 292 2.85 -5.74 7.48
CA LEU A 292 1.86 -4.77 6.99
C LEU A 292 1.22 -5.21 5.66
N VAL A 293 0.09 -4.59 5.33
CA VAL A 293 -0.68 -4.82 4.10
C VAL A 293 -1.09 -3.49 3.44
N PRO A 294 -1.10 -3.38 2.10
CA PRO A 294 -1.61 -2.21 1.39
C PRO A 294 -3.13 -2.12 1.54
N LEU A 295 -3.63 -0.93 1.85
CA LEU A 295 -5.06 -0.63 1.99
C LEU A 295 -5.85 -1.15 0.77
N GLU A 296 -5.38 -0.83 -0.44
CA GLU A 296 -6.06 -1.18 -1.68
C GLU A 296 -6.33 -2.70 -1.80
N SER A 297 -5.39 -3.54 -1.34
CA SER A 297 -5.56 -5.00 -1.41
C SER A 297 -6.72 -5.50 -0.54
N LEU A 298 -6.97 -4.88 0.61
CA LEU A 298 -8.12 -5.17 1.47
C LEU A 298 -9.40 -4.58 0.90
N LEU A 299 -9.35 -3.38 0.32
CA LEU A 299 -10.53 -2.76 -0.31
C LEU A 299 -11.02 -3.59 -1.50
N GLU A 300 -10.11 -4.07 -2.34
CA GLU A 300 -10.43 -4.94 -3.48
C GLU A 300 -11.03 -6.26 -2.99
N ALA A 301 -10.46 -6.89 -1.96
CA ALA A 301 -11.01 -8.10 -1.35
C ALA A 301 -12.42 -7.86 -0.78
N GLY A 302 -12.63 -6.77 -0.04
CA GLY A 302 -13.94 -6.39 0.50
C GLY A 302 -14.99 -6.20 -0.59
N ARG A 303 -14.64 -5.51 -1.69
CA ARG A 303 -15.51 -5.33 -2.85
C ARG A 303 -15.87 -6.66 -3.51
N HIS A 304 -14.88 -7.53 -3.71
CA HIS A 304 -15.09 -8.86 -4.28
C HIS A 304 -16.09 -9.67 -3.47
N PHE A 305 -15.90 -9.76 -2.15
CA PHE A 305 -16.80 -10.54 -1.29
C PHE A 305 -18.19 -9.91 -1.16
N LEU A 306 -18.33 -8.59 -1.15
CA LEU A 306 -19.65 -7.94 -1.24
C LEU A 306 -20.39 -8.32 -2.52
N ARG A 307 -19.72 -8.26 -3.69
CA ARG A 307 -20.32 -8.68 -4.96
C ARG A 307 -20.72 -10.14 -4.96
N LYS A 308 -19.86 -11.02 -4.42
CA LYS A 308 -20.15 -12.46 -4.26
C LYS A 308 -21.38 -12.72 -3.38
N GLN A 309 -21.65 -11.85 -2.41
CA GLN A 309 -22.86 -11.87 -1.56
C GLN A 309 -24.10 -11.24 -2.22
N GLY A 310 -23.99 -10.74 -3.46
CA GLY A 310 -25.06 -9.99 -4.13
C GLY A 310 -25.32 -8.62 -3.50
N ARG A 311 -24.35 -8.07 -2.77
CA ARG A 311 -24.41 -6.73 -2.16
C ARG A 311 -23.66 -5.71 -3.02
N LEU A 312 -24.04 -4.45 -2.87
CA LEU A 312 -23.37 -3.32 -3.50
C LEU A 312 -21.90 -3.25 -3.04
N ALA A 313 -20.96 -3.19 -3.98
CA ALA A 313 -19.53 -3.14 -3.69
C ALA A 313 -19.05 -1.76 -3.22
N ALA A 314 -19.89 -0.75 -3.42
CA ALA A 314 -19.66 0.63 -3.02
C ALA A 314 -19.98 0.84 -1.53
N ALA A 315 -19.16 0.25 -0.67
CA ALA A 315 -19.24 0.44 0.76
C ALA A 315 -18.19 1.45 1.24
N SER A 316 -18.35 1.90 2.50
CA SER A 316 -17.33 2.70 3.16
C SER A 316 -16.03 1.91 3.31
N GLU A 317 -14.89 2.60 3.37
CA GLU A 317 -13.57 2.00 3.59
C GLU A 317 -13.57 1.04 4.79
N ALA A 318 -14.16 1.46 5.92
CA ALA A 318 -14.28 0.66 7.13
C ALA A 318 -15.11 -0.62 6.93
N GLU A 319 -16.23 -0.56 6.19
CA GLU A 319 -17.04 -1.74 5.90
C GLU A 319 -16.32 -2.67 4.90
N LEU A 320 -15.59 -2.13 3.91
CA LEU A 320 -14.79 -2.95 2.99
C LEU A 320 -13.68 -3.71 3.73
N ILE A 321 -12.95 -3.03 4.62
CA ILE A 321 -11.93 -3.66 5.46
C ILE A 321 -12.56 -4.73 6.36
N ARG A 322 -13.68 -4.41 7.04
CA ARG A 322 -14.41 -5.37 7.87
C ARG A 322 -14.85 -6.61 7.09
N VAL A 323 -15.38 -6.43 5.89
CA VAL A 323 -15.80 -7.56 5.04
C VAL A 323 -14.60 -8.39 4.61
N ALA A 324 -13.48 -7.76 4.24
CA ALA A 324 -12.24 -8.46 3.91
C ALA A 324 -11.70 -9.25 5.11
N GLU A 325 -11.64 -8.63 6.29
CA GLU A 325 -11.19 -9.24 7.54
C GLU A 325 -11.98 -10.52 7.86
N ILE A 326 -13.31 -10.43 7.84
CA ILE A 326 -14.18 -11.57 8.13
C ILE A 326 -14.07 -12.65 7.04
N SER A 327 -14.07 -12.25 5.76
CA SER A 327 -14.12 -13.21 4.65
C SER A 327 -12.80 -13.96 4.45
N LEU A 328 -11.66 -13.31 4.75
CA LEU A 328 -10.33 -13.92 4.71
C LEU A 328 -9.95 -14.58 6.04
N GLY A 329 -10.73 -14.34 7.11
CA GLY A 329 -10.47 -14.87 8.45
C GLY A 329 -9.20 -14.31 9.08
N LEU A 330 -8.88 -13.03 8.85
CA LEU A 330 -7.61 -12.38 9.27
C LEU A 330 -7.41 -12.33 10.79
N SER A 331 -8.50 -12.47 11.56
CA SER A 331 -8.52 -12.34 13.03
C SER A 331 -8.51 -13.70 13.76
N GLU A 332 -8.13 -14.79 13.09
CA GLU A 332 -8.25 -16.14 13.67
C GLU A 332 -7.23 -16.39 14.80
N LEU A 333 -5.96 -16.06 14.58
CA LEU A 333 -4.89 -16.33 15.54
C LEU A 333 -4.68 -15.18 16.52
N SER A 334 -4.88 -13.95 16.05
CA SER A 334 -4.79 -12.73 16.83
C SER A 334 -5.75 -11.67 16.27
N PRO A 335 -6.20 -10.67 17.06
CA PRO A 335 -7.08 -9.62 16.54
C PRO A 335 -6.42 -8.84 15.39
N PHE A 336 -7.13 -8.66 14.28
CA PHE A 336 -6.69 -7.78 13.21
C PHE A 336 -6.95 -6.31 13.56
N ASN A 337 -5.90 -5.56 13.87
CA ASN A 337 -5.98 -4.11 14.03
C ASN A 337 -5.60 -3.40 12.72
N ALA A 338 -6.60 -2.86 12.02
CA ALA A 338 -6.40 -2.15 10.76
C ALA A 338 -5.45 -0.95 10.89
N ASP A 339 -5.49 -0.24 12.03
CA ASP A 339 -4.63 0.93 12.27
C ASP A 339 -3.17 0.55 12.43
N GLU A 340 -2.89 -0.69 12.84
CA GLU A 340 -1.55 -1.22 12.99
C GLU A 340 -1.04 -1.94 11.74
N LYS A 341 -1.92 -2.63 11.01
CA LYS A 341 -1.58 -3.51 9.90
C LYS A 341 -1.62 -2.84 8.52
N ILE A 342 -2.37 -1.75 8.33
CA ILE A 342 -2.48 -1.08 7.03
C ILE A 342 -1.37 -0.04 6.86
N VAL A 343 -0.51 -0.22 5.85
CA VAL A 343 0.67 0.64 5.64
C VAL A 343 0.29 2.11 5.46
N GLU A 344 -0.76 2.43 4.69
CA GLU A 344 -1.19 3.81 4.48
C GLU A 344 -1.69 4.47 5.76
N TYR A 345 -2.29 3.72 6.70
CA TYR A 345 -2.71 4.26 8.00
C TYR A 345 -1.49 4.54 8.88
N ARG A 346 -0.49 3.65 8.86
CA ARG A 346 0.78 3.81 9.59
C ARG A 346 1.60 4.98 9.09
N VAL A 347 1.70 5.16 7.78
CA VAL A 347 2.51 6.23 7.15
C VAL A 347 1.83 7.58 7.27
N ARG A 348 0.51 7.65 7.08
CA ARG A 348 -0.20 8.93 7.03
C ARG A 348 -0.38 9.58 8.40
N GLY A 349 -0.46 8.78 9.47
CA GLY A 349 -0.78 9.26 10.82
C GLY A 349 -2.19 9.89 10.88
N ARG A 350 -3.05 9.43 11.78
CA ARG A 350 -4.39 10.04 11.96
C ARG A 350 -4.39 11.30 12.82
N ALA A 351 -3.33 11.53 13.60
CA ALA A 351 -3.29 12.63 14.57
C ALA A 351 -3.12 14.00 13.88
N GLY A 352 -4.01 14.95 14.20
CA GLY A 352 -3.91 16.36 13.79
C GLY A 352 -4.49 16.73 12.42
N ARG A 353 -5.18 15.81 11.73
CA ARG A 353 -5.83 16.08 10.45
C ARG A 353 -7.23 16.68 10.62
N LEU A 354 -7.64 17.52 9.67
CA LEU A 354 -8.97 18.12 9.65
C LEU A 354 -10.05 17.05 9.45
N VAL A 355 -9.77 16.06 8.59
CA VAL A 355 -10.73 14.97 8.30
C VAL A 355 -10.99 14.05 9.49
N GLY A 356 -10.15 14.11 10.53
CA GLY A 356 -10.33 13.38 11.78
C GLY A 356 -11.14 14.13 12.84
N MET A 357 -11.47 15.41 12.60
CA MET A 357 -12.23 16.24 13.52
C MET A 357 -13.72 15.87 13.50
N THR A 358 -14.41 16.16 14.59
CA THR A 358 -15.88 16.17 14.55
C THR A 358 -16.37 17.34 13.69
N VAL A 359 -17.60 17.26 13.18
CA VAL A 359 -18.19 18.37 12.42
C VAL A 359 -18.26 19.66 13.26
N CYS A 360 -18.45 19.52 14.58
CA CYS A 360 -18.42 20.65 15.52
C CYS A 360 -17.02 21.26 15.60
N ASP A 361 -15.99 20.45 15.87
CA ASP A 361 -14.61 20.97 16.00
C ASP A 361 -14.11 21.58 14.69
N PHE A 362 -14.43 20.98 13.54
CA PHE A 362 -14.11 21.54 12.23
C PHE A 362 -14.80 22.91 12.03
N GLY A 363 -16.07 23.03 12.42
CA GLY A 363 -16.83 24.27 12.35
C GLY A 363 -16.27 25.36 13.27
N ASP A 364 -15.92 25.00 14.50
CA ASP A 364 -15.32 25.93 15.47
C ASP A 364 -13.95 26.42 15.00
N LEU A 365 -13.12 25.53 14.45
CA LEU A 365 -11.82 25.90 13.89
C LEU A 365 -11.96 26.78 12.64
N LEU A 366 -12.90 26.46 11.74
CA LEU A 366 -13.20 27.27 10.55
C LEU A 366 -13.69 28.69 10.92
N GLY A 367 -14.41 28.83 12.03
CA GLY A 367 -14.89 30.12 12.55
C GLY A 367 -13.86 30.89 13.40
N SER A 368 -12.64 30.38 13.54
CA SER A 368 -11.60 30.99 14.39
C SER A 368 -10.70 31.98 13.62
N GLU A 369 -9.71 32.55 14.30
CA GLU A 369 -8.66 33.39 13.67
C GLU A 369 -7.58 32.55 12.95
N ALA A 370 -7.70 31.22 12.94
CA ALA A 370 -6.75 30.35 12.24
C ALA A 370 -6.79 30.60 10.73
N PRO A 371 -5.63 30.70 10.05
CA PRO A 371 -5.59 30.96 8.61
C PRO A 371 -6.00 29.76 7.75
N ALA A 372 -6.08 28.57 8.34
CA ALA A 372 -6.56 27.34 7.71
C ALA A 372 -7.24 26.45 8.78
N PRO A 373 -8.30 25.68 8.46
CA PRO A 373 -8.89 25.45 7.13
C PRO A 373 -9.60 26.69 6.58
N GLY A 374 -9.66 26.80 5.24
CA GLY A 374 -10.29 27.93 4.55
C GLY A 374 -11.30 27.51 3.49
N GLY A 375 -11.54 28.40 2.53
CA GLY A 375 -12.51 28.18 1.45
C GLY A 375 -12.19 26.96 0.57
N GLY A 376 -10.91 26.64 0.36
CA GLY A 376 -10.47 25.46 -0.40
C GLY A 376 -10.87 24.15 0.29
N SER A 377 -10.54 24.00 1.58
CA SER A 377 -10.98 22.88 2.40
C SER A 377 -12.51 22.70 2.42
N VAL A 378 -13.28 23.79 2.53
CA VAL A 378 -14.76 23.72 2.50
C VAL A 378 -15.29 23.33 1.12
N ALA A 379 -14.70 23.84 0.04
CA ALA A 379 -15.07 23.45 -1.32
C ALA A 379 -14.86 21.94 -1.53
N ALA A 380 -13.70 21.41 -1.10
CA ALA A 380 -13.42 19.98 -1.13
C ALA A 380 -14.43 19.17 -0.28
N LEU A 381 -14.80 19.66 0.91
CA LEU A 381 -15.84 19.04 1.73
C LEU A 381 -17.19 18.97 1.01
N CYS A 382 -17.61 20.02 0.29
CA CYS A 382 -18.81 19.99 -0.53
C CYS A 382 -18.76 18.89 -1.60
N GLY A 383 -17.61 18.69 -2.25
CA GLY A 383 -17.40 17.59 -3.20
C GLY A 383 -17.51 16.21 -2.56
N ALA A 384 -16.97 16.04 -1.35
CA ALA A 384 -17.08 14.80 -0.58
C ALA A 384 -18.53 14.49 -0.17
N LEU A 385 -19.28 15.50 0.27
CA LEU A 385 -20.70 15.38 0.62
C LEU A 385 -21.57 15.06 -0.60
N ALA A 386 -21.35 15.76 -1.72
CA ALA A 386 -22.05 15.50 -2.99
C ALA A 386 -21.81 14.07 -3.48
N SER A 387 -20.57 13.59 -3.40
CA SER A 387 -20.20 12.22 -3.73
C SER A 387 -20.88 11.20 -2.80
N GLY A 388 -20.95 11.50 -1.50
CA GLY A 388 -21.66 10.68 -0.51
C GLY A 388 -23.15 10.55 -0.80
N LEU A 389 -23.83 11.66 -1.10
CA LEU A 389 -25.25 11.67 -1.46
C LEU A 389 -25.51 10.87 -2.74
N ALA A 390 -24.72 11.08 -3.79
CA ALA A 390 -24.87 10.32 -5.03
C ALA A 390 -24.67 8.80 -4.82
N SER A 391 -23.66 8.42 -4.02
CA SER A 391 -23.44 7.02 -3.64
C SER A 391 -24.61 6.45 -2.83
N MET A 392 -25.17 7.22 -1.90
CA MET A 392 -26.35 6.84 -1.12
C MET A 392 -27.57 6.61 -2.01
N VAL A 393 -27.86 7.50 -2.97
CA VAL A 393 -28.98 7.34 -3.91
C VAL A 393 -28.82 6.05 -4.71
N ALA A 394 -27.62 5.79 -5.22
CA ALA A 394 -27.33 4.55 -5.93
C ALA A 394 -27.53 3.31 -5.05
N ALA A 395 -27.06 3.34 -3.79
CA ALA A 395 -27.25 2.27 -2.83
C ALA A 395 -28.72 2.02 -2.46
N LEU A 396 -29.51 3.08 -2.30
CA LEU A 396 -30.95 3.00 -2.04
C LEU A 396 -31.75 2.54 -3.27
N THR A 397 -31.13 2.49 -4.45
CA THR A 397 -31.72 2.03 -5.70
C THR A 397 -31.41 0.56 -5.96
N PHE A 398 -30.15 0.16 -5.72
CA PHE A 398 -29.65 -1.18 -5.98
C PHE A 398 -30.47 -2.27 -5.28
N GLY A 399 -30.80 -3.33 -6.01
CA GLY A 399 -31.52 -4.51 -5.52
C GLY A 399 -33.03 -4.32 -5.32
N LYS A 400 -33.55 -3.08 -5.42
CA LYS A 400 -34.99 -2.82 -5.36
C LYS A 400 -35.68 -3.41 -6.59
N LYS A 401 -36.79 -4.11 -6.35
CA LYS A 401 -37.55 -4.84 -7.37
C LYS A 401 -37.81 -4.02 -8.64
N ASP A 402 -38.23 -2.77 -8.48
CA ASP A 402 -38.62 -1.89 -9.59
C ASP A 402 -37.42 -1.26 -10.33
N TYR A 403 -36.21 -1.37 -9.78
CA TYR A 403 -35.00 -0.73 -10.31
C TYR A 403 -33.90 -1.72 -10.69
N ARG A 404 -34.14 -3.04 -10.62
CA ARG A 404 -33.11 -4.07 -10.87
C ARG A 404 -32.44 -3.96 -12.24
N MET A 405 -33.15 -3.45 -13.24
CA MET A 405 -32.61 -3.15 -14.58
C MET A 405 -31.46 -2.13 -14.57
N HIS A 406 -31.26 -1.42 -13.45
CA HIS A 406 -30.20 -0.45 -13.25
C HIS A 406 -29.14 -0.90 -12.23
N ASP A 407 -29.20 -2.13 -11.69
CA ASP A 407 -28.29 -2.59 -10.64
C ASP A 407 -26.80 -2.49 -11.03
N GLU A 408 -26.44 -2.92 -12.24
CA GLU A 408 -25.06 -2.79 -12.75
C GLU A 408 -24.61 -1.32 -12.85
N ALA A 409 -25.52 -0.44 -13.28
CA ALA A 409 -25.24 0.99 -13.35
C ALA A 409 -25.08 1.58 -11.94
N MET A 410 -25.93 1.20 -10.98
CA MET A 410 -25.88 1.68 -9.61
C MET A 410 -24.62 1.19 -8.87
N ASP A 411 -24.18 -0.06 -9.07
CA ASP A 411 -22.92 -0.54 -8.51
C ASP A 411 -21.73 0.27 -9.03
N ARG A 412 -21.65 0.44 -10.35
CA ARG A 412 -20.60 1.25 -10.99
C ARG A 412 -20.62 2.71 -10.51
N ILE A 413 -21.80 3.34 -10.45
CA ILE A 413 -21.92 4.73 -10.02
C ILE A 413 -21.52 4.87 -8.55
N ALA A 414 -22.05 4.01 -7.68
CA ALA A 414 -21.76 4.07 -6.27
C ALA A 414 -20.26 3.87 -6.00
N ASP A 415 -19.59 2.97 -6.73
CA ASP A 415 -18.15 2.72 -6.61
C ASP A 415 -17.34 3.97 -6.98
N LYS A 416 -17.62 4.56 -8.13
CA LYS A 416 -16.99 5.82 -8.56
C LYS A 416 -17.25 6.96 -7.58
N CYS A 417 -18.47 7.07 -7.05
CA CYS A 417 -18.79 8.07 -6.03
C CYS A 417 -18.00 7.85 -4.72
N GLN A 418 -17.75 6.62 -4.29
CA GLN A 418 -16.88 6.38 -3.13
C GLN A 418 -15.42 6.74 -3.40
N GLN A 419 -14.92 6.46 -4.61
CA GLN A 419 -13.57 6.87 -5.02
C GLN A 419 -13.41 8.40 -5.03
N LEU A 420 -14.38 9.10 -5.63
CA LEU A 420 -14.43 10.56 -5.65
C LEU A 420 -14.58 11.13 -4.23
N ARG A 421 -15.44 10.55 -3.38
CA ARG A 421 -15.55 10.93 -1.97
C ARG A 421 -14.21 10.83 -1.25
N GLY A 422 -13.47 9.73 -1.43
CA GLY A 422 -12.13 9.55 -0.87
C GLY A 422 -11.13 10.58 -1.40
N PHE A 423 -11.19 10.89 -2.70
CA PHE A 423 -10.39 11.95 -3.32
C PHE A 423 -10.68 13.32 -2.69
N PHE A 424 -11.93 13.77 -2.68
CA PHE A 424 -12.33 15.06 -2.13
C PHE A 424 -12.02 15.17 -0.64
N THR A 425 -12.20 14.09 0.13
CA THR A 425 -11.84 14.05 1.55
C THR A 425 -10.35 14.31 1.74
N ARG A 426 -9.47 13.71 0.94
CA ARG A 426 -8.02 13.99 0.98
C ARG A 426 -7.69 15.44 0.64
N MET A 427 -8.43 16.05 -0.28
CA MET A 427 -8.20 17.45 -0.67
C MET A 427 -8.51 18.45 0.45
N ILE A 428 -9.31 18.08 1.47
CA ILE A 428 -9.56 18.92 2.64
C ILE A 428 -8.26 19.21 3.40
N ASP A 429 -7.49 18.16 3.71
CA ASP A 429 -6.19 18.29 4.39
C ASP A 429 -5.14 18.88 3.43
N GLU A 430 -5.09 18.41 2.18
CA GLU A 430 -4.07 18.84 1.20
C GLU A 430 -4.11 20.35 0.95
N ASP A 431 -5.28 20.98 0.97
CA ASP A 431 -5.44 22.45 0.87
C ASP A 431 -4.70 23.17 2.00
N THR A 432 -4.91 22.72 3.24
CA THR A 432 -4.25 23.25 4.43
C THR A 432 -2.75 22.96 4.42
N GLU A 433 -2.34 21.76 4.02
CA GLU A 433 -0.93 21.40 3.89
C GLU A 433 -0.22 22.24 2.81
N ALA A 434 -0.88 22.49 1.67
CA ALA A 434 -0.34 23.35 0.62
C ALA A 434 -0.15 24.79 1.09
N PHE A 435 -1.14 25.34 1.81
CA PHE A 435 -1.01 26.65 2.45
C PHE A 435 0.17 26.70 3.44
N ASN A 436 0.28 25.69 4.31
CA ASN A 436 1.38 25.60 5.28
C ASN A 436 2.75 25.52 4.59
N ARG A 437 2.86 24.83 3.44
CA ARG A 437 4.09 24.79 2.63
C ARG A 437 4.46 26.17 2.08
N VAL A 438 3.50 26.95 1.62
CA VAL A 438 3.74 28.35 1.18
C VAL A 438 4.27 29.18 2.36
N MET A 439 3.64 29.08 3.52
CA MET A 439 4.08 29.79 4.72
C MET A 439 5.49 29.38 5.19
N ALA A 440 5.80 28.08 5.11
CA ALA A 440 7.14 27.57 5.42
C ALA A 440 8.20 28.11 4.44
N ALA A 441 7.90 28.12 3.14
CA ALA A 441 8.79 28.68 2.12
C ALA A 441 9.04 30.18 2.34
N ILE A 442 7.99 30.94 2.70
CA ILE A 442 8.12 32.37 3.00
C ILE A 442 9.05 32.62 4.21
N ARG A 443 9.04 31.72 5.20
CA ARG A 443 9.84 31.79 6.44
C ARG A 443 11.30 31.32 6.27
N MET A 444 11.68 30.79 5.10
CA MET A 444 13.06 30.36 4.87
C MET A 444 14.07 31.51 5.08
N PRO A 445 15.33 31.20 5.46
CA PRO A 445 16.42 32.17 5.58
C PRO A 445 16.63 33.00 4.31
N ARG A 446 17.24 34.17 4.47
CA ARG A 446 17.44 35.16 3.39
C ARG A 446 18.72 35.98 3.56
N ALA A 447 19.70 35.46 4.29
CA ALA A 447 20.92 36.17 4.65
C ALA A 447 21.98 36.08 3.55
N SER A 448 22.14 34.93 2.90
CA SER A 448 23.05 34.75 1.76
C SER A 448 22.32 34.81 0.40
N GLU A 449 23.06 35.00 -0.69
CA GLU A 449 22.47 34.98 -2.03
C GLU A 449 21.95 33.58 -2.41
N GLU A 450 22.67 32.53 -2.01
CA GLU A 450 22.25 31.14 -2.17
C GLU A 450 20.96 30.83 -1.39
N GLU A 451 20.80 31.38 -0.18
CA GLU A 451 19.57 31.28 0.60
C GLU A 451 18.41 32.02 -0.05
N LYS A 452 18.63 33.22 -0.60
CA LYS A 452 17.58 33.97 -1.31
C LYS A 452 17.09 33.22 -2.54
N GLU A 453 18.00 32.69 -3.35
CA GLU A 453 17.62 31.90 -4.53
C GLU A 453 16.88 30.62 -4.14
N ALA A 454 17.36 29.90 -3.12
CA ALA A 454 16.70 28.68 -2.63
C ALA A 454 15.28 28.99 -2.11
N ARG A 455 15.13 30.10 -1.38
CA ARG A 455 13.85 30.59 -0.89
C ARG A 455 12.91 30.97 -2.03
N GLU A 456 13.38 31.71 -3.03
CA GLU A 456 12.56 32.10 -4.18
C GLU A 456 12.07 30.88 -4.97
N ARG A 457 12.96 29.93 -5.27
CA ARG A 457 12.59 28.65 -5.89
C ARG A 457 11.54 27.89 -5.06
N ALA A 458 11.70 27.84 -3.74
CA ALA A 458 10.76 27.18 -2.86
C ALA A 458 9.38 27.86 -2.83
N ILE A 459 9.33 29.20 -2.83
CA ILE A 459 8.08 29.96 -2.86
C ILE A 459 7.34 29.73 -4.18
N VAL A 460 8.04 29.80 -5.32
CA VAL A 460 7.44 29.55 -6.64
C VAL A 460 6.87 28.13 -6.72
N ALA A 461 7.64 27.13 -6.27
CA ALA A 461 7.19 25.74 -6.25
C ALA A 461 5.98 25.53 -5.32
N ALA A 462 5.99 26.12 -4.13
CA ALA A 462 4.90 26.01 -3.16
C ALA A 462 3.61 26.70 -3.66
N ASN A 463 3.71 27.90 -4.22
CA ASN A 463 2.56 28.63 -4.79
C ASN A 463 1.94 27.86 -5.96
N ARG A 464 2.79 27.26 -6.80
CA ARG A 464 2.32 26.42 -7.91
C ARG A 464 1.52 25.22 -7.41
N GLU A 465 2.03 24.51 -6.40
CA GLU A 465 1.28 23.39 -5.81
C GLU A 465 -0.01 23.87 -5.11
N ALA A 466 0.03 24.98 -4.37
CA ALA A 466 -1.15 25.57 -3.74
C ALA A 466 -2.23 26.01 -4.75
N THR A 467 -1.85 26.30 -5.99
CA THR A 467 -2.80 26.55 -7.09
C THR A 467 -3.33 25.25 -7.67
N LEU A 468 -2.48 24.23 -7.82
CA LEU A 468 -2.85 22.96 -8.42
C LEU A 468 -3.78 22.12 -7.54
N VAL A 469 -3.70 22.22 -6.21
CA VAL A 469 -4.59 21.49 -5.28
C VAL A 469 -6.07 21.80 -5.52
N PRO A 470 -6.54 23.07 -5.45
CA PRO A 470 -7.93 23.39 -5.78
C PRO A 470 -8.25 23.19 -7.27
N PHE A 471 -7.28 23.30 -8.18
CA PHE A 471 -7.52 22.99 -9.59
C PHE A 471 -7.86 21.50 -9.80
N ARG A 472 -7.17 20.57 -9.12
CA ARG A 472 -7.51 19.13 -9.14
C ARG A 472 -8.92 18.88 -8.61
N VAL A 473 -9.40 19.67 -7.64
CA VAL A 473 -10.80 19.62 -7.16
C VAL A 473 -11.77 20.02 -8.27
N VAL A 474 -11.48 21.09 -9.03
CA VAL A 474 -12.28 21.48 -10.20
C VAL A 474 -12.27 20.40 -11.27
N GLU A 475 -11.11 19.81 -11.59
CA GLU A 475 -10.98 18.75 -12.61
C GLU A 475 -11.81 17.49 -12.30
N ALA A 476 -12.04 17.19 -11.01
CA ALA A 476 -12.87 16.05 -10.60
C ALA A 476 -14.39 16.31 -10.64
N CYS A 477 -14.81 17.58 -10.66
CA CYS A 477 -16.23 17.95 -10.59
C CYS A 477 -17.07 17.49 -11.80
N PRO A 478 -16.59 17.57 -13.06
CA PRO A 478 -17.33 17.08 -14.24
C PRO A 478 -17.71 15.60 -14.16
N GLU A 479 -16.84 14.75 -13.64
CA GLU A 479 -17.19 13.33 -13.46
C GLU A 479 -18.28 13.18 -12.40
N LEU A 480 -18.16 13.88 -11.27
CA LEU A 480 -19.14 13.81 -10.19
C LEU A 480 -20.53 14.27 -10.62
N VAL A 481 -20.64 15.43 -11.28
CA VAL A 481 -21.95 15.96 -11.72
C VAL A 481 -22.60 15.04 -12.77
N ARG A 482 -21.81 14.39 -13.62
CA ARG A 482 -22.30 13.37 -14.56
C ARG A 482 -22.89 12.15 -13.83
N LEU A 483 -22.23 11.68 -12.77
CA LEU A 483 -22.75 10.59 -11.93
C LEU A 483 -24.02 11.00 -11.19
N ILE A 484 -24.09 12.24 -10.70
CA ILE A 484 -25.28 12.81 -10.07
C ILE A 484 -26.45 12.84 -11.07
N ALA A 485 -26.20 13.22 -12.32
CA ALA A 485 -27.22 13.17 -13.38
C ALA A 485 -27.75 11.75 -13.61
N GLU A 486 -26.87 10.75 -13.65
CA GLU A 486 -27.30 9.36 -13.84
C GLU A 486 -28.16 8.84 -12.68
N VAL A 487 -27.84 9.18 -11.42
CA VAL A 487 -28.68 8.77 -10.27
C VAL A 487 -29.96 9.59 -10.16
N ALA A 488 -29.96 10.86 -10.58
CA ALA A 488 -31.19 11.64 -10.69
C ALA A 488 -32.12 11.06 -11.77
N GLU A 489 -31.56 10.43 -12.81
CA GLU A 489 -32.33 9.86 -13.90
C GLU A 489 -32.88 8.46 -13.60
N LYS A 490 -32.01 7.58 -13.12
CA LYS A 490 -32.25 6.13 -13.03
C LYS A 490 -32.44 5.67 -11.58
N GLY A 491 -32.16 6.54 -10.63
CA GLY A 491 -32.20 6.25 -9.21
C GLY A 491 -33.62 6.21 -8.66
N ASN A 492 -33.69 5.75 -7.42
CA ASN A 492 -34.90 5.71 -6.62
C ASN A 492 -35.54 7.11 -6.54
N ARG A 493 -36.78 7.22 -7.05
CA ARG A 493 -37.51 8.50 -7.11
C ARG A 493 -37.72 9.14 -5.73
N ASN A 494 -37.81 8.34 -4.68
CA ASN A 494 -37.95 8.84 -3.30
C ASN A 494 -36.68 9.51 -2.77
N SER A 495 -35.56 9.43 -3.50
CA SER A 495 -34.27 10.04 -3.16
C SER A 495 -33.86 11.14 -4.15
N LEU A 496 -34.81 11.66 -4.94
CA LEU A 496 -34.56 12.77 -5.88
C LEU A 496 -34.11 14.05 -5.18
N SER A 497 -34.61 14.33 -3.98
CA SER A 497 -34.15 15.46 -3.16
C SER A 497 -32.66 15.35 -2.84
N ASP A 498 -32.18 14.14 -2.54
CA ASP A 498 -30.78 13.89 -2.21
C ASP A 498 -29.88 14.13 -3.43
N ALA A 499 -30.32 13.70 -4.62
CA ALA A 499 -29.64 14.00 -5.88
C ALA A 499 -29.60 15.50 -6.19
N GLY A 500 -30.66 16.24 -5.82
CA GLY A 500 -30.73 17.70 -5.98
C GLY A 500 -29.75 18.43 -5.08
N VAL A 501 -29.66 18.03 -3.80
CA VAL A 501 -28.67 18.57 -2.86
C VAL A 501 -27.25 18.23 -3.33
N ALA A 502 -27.02 17.01 -3.85
CA ALA A 502 -25.73 16.64 -4.44
C ALA A 502 -25.35 17.55 -5.62
N ALA A 503 -26.31 17.87 -6.51
CA ALA A 503 -26.09 18.76 -7.65
C ALA A 503 -25.74 20.20 -7.23
N LEU A 504 -26.39 20.71 -6.17
CA LEU A 504 -26.04 22.01 -5.58
C LEU A 504 -24.63 21.98 -4.99
N ALA A 505 -24.33 20.95 -4.19
CA ALA A 505 -23.06 20.82 -3.48
C ALA A 505 -21.87 20.65 -4.44
N VAL A 506 -21.98 19.88 -5.54
CA VAL A 506 -20.92 19.80 -6.56
C VAL A 506 -20.71 21.14 -7.28
N GLY A 507 -21.78 21.92 -7.46
CA GLY A 507 -21.68 23.28 -7.96
C GLY A 507 -20.86 24.18 -7.03
N THR A 508 -21.19 24.20 -5.74
CA THR A 508 -20.42 24.94 -4.72
C THR A 508 -18.97 24.46 -4.63
N CYS A 509 -18.73 23.15 -4.73
CA CYS A 509 -17.39 22.58 -4.79
C CYS A 509 -16.58 23.16 -5.97
N CYS A 510 -17.14 23.10 -7.17
CA CYS A 510 -16.47 23.56 -8.39
C CYS A 510 -16.20 25.08 -8.35
N ASP A 511 -17.22 25.88 -8.02
CA ASP A 511 -17.12 27.33 -8.00
C ASP A 511 -16.20 27.82 -6.87
N GLY A 512 -16.31 27.22 -5.68
CA GLY A 512 -15.45 27.53 -4.54
C GLY A 512 -13.98 27.19 -4.78
N ALA A 513 -13.71 26.00 -5.34
CA ALA A 513 -12.34 25.61 -5.70
C ALA A 513 -11.77 26.53 -6.79
N ALA A 514 -12.55 26.89 -7.81
CA ALA A 514 -12.11 27.82 -8.85
C ALA A 514 -11.75 29.21 -8.30
N MET A 515 -12.48 29.74 -7.31
CA MET A 515 -12.11 30.99 -6.64
C MET A 515 -10.73 30.90 -5.96
N ASN A 516 -10.42 29.76 -5.33
CA ASN A 516 -9.12 29.52 -4.70
C ASN A 516 -7.98 29.33 -5.73
N VAL A 517 -8.29 28.83 -6.93
CA VAL A 517 -7.31 28.85 -8.04
C VAL A 517 -7.07 30.29 -8.49
N ARG A 518 -8.13 31.07 -8.77
CA ARG A 518 -8.01 32.44 -9.31
C ARG A 518 -7.25 33.39 -8.40
N ILE A 519 -7.45 33.30 -7.08
CA ILE A 519 -6.72 34.17 -6.13
C ILE A 519 -5.20 33.91 -6.21
N ASN A 520 -4.78 32.66 -6.38
CA ASN A 520 -3.36 32.32 -6.53
C ASN A 520 -2.83 32.74 -7.91
N LEU A 521 -3.62 32.54 -8.97
CA LEU A 521 -3.26 32.95 -10.34
C LEU A 521 -3.10 34.47 -10.48
N ALA A 522 -3.87 35.28 -9.75
CA ALA A 522 -3.76 36.74 -9.78
C ALA A 522 -2.33 37.22 -9.46
N SER A 523 -1.69 36.55 -8.49
CA SER A 523 -0.31 36.81 -8.05
C SER A 523 0.77 36.03 -8.82
N CYS A 524 0.42 35.23 -9.83
CA CYS A 524 1.37 34.41 -10.57
C CYS A 524 2.14 35.22 -11.63
N GLU A 525 3.46 35.05 -11.67
CA GLU A 525 4.34 35.71 -12.65
C GLU A 525 4.32 35.01 -14.02
N ASP A 526 4.20 33.68 -14.05
CA ASP A 526 4.09 32.91 -15.29
C ASP A 526 2.68 33.09 -15.89
N ARG A 527 2.52 34.17 -16.66
CA ARG A 527 1.24 34.54 -17.27
C ARG A 527 0.76 33.53 -18.31
N LEU A 528 1.65 32.83 -19.00
CA LEU A 528 1.24 31.82 -19.98
C LEU A 528 0.61 30.61 -19.28
N TRP A 529 1.27 30.11 -18.23
CA TRP A 529 0.72 29.02 -17.42
C TRP A 529 -0.56 29.44 -16.70
N ALA A 530 -0.63 30.67 -16.19
CA ALA A 530 -1.82 31.18 -15.52
C ALA A 530 -3.04 31.27 -16.46
N CYS A 531 -2.86 31.80 -17.67
CA CYS A 531 -3.95 31.87 -18.66
C CYS A 531 -4.41 30.48 -19.11
N ASP A 532 -3.48 29.55 -19.41
CA ASP A 532 -3.85 28.17 -19.77
C ASP A 532 -4.68 27.50 -18.67
N LEU A 533 -4.29 27.68 -17.42
CA LEU A 533 -4.97 27.07 -16.29
C LEU A 533 -6.37 27.69 -16.06
N ASP A 534 -6.51 29.02 -16.18
CA ASP A 534 -7.81 29.70 -16.04
C ASP A 534 -8.76 29.35 -17.18
N ASP A 535 -8.28 29.23 -18.42
CA ASP A 535 -9.09 28.80 -19.57
C ASP A 535 -9.61 27.37 -19.39
N ARG A 536 -8.72 26.45 -19.01
CA ARG A 536 -9.11 25.05 -18.70
C ARG A 536 -10.14 24.99 -17.59
N MET A 537 -9.88 25.68 -16.49
CA MET A 537 -10.77 25.74 -15.34
C MET A 537 -12.14 26.32 -15.71
N THR A 538 -12.18 27.41 -16.48
CA THR A 538 -13.42 28.06 -16.91
C THR A 538 -14.28 27.13 -17.77
N ASN A 539 -13.66 26.37 -18.68
CA ASN A 539 -14.38 25.36 -19.47
C ASN A 539 -14.99 24.25 -18.59
N LEU A 540 -14.25 23.78 -17.59
CA LEU A 540 -14.75 22.77 -16.64
C LEU A 540 -15.91 23.31 -15.79
N GLN A 541 -15.81 24.55 -15.31
CA GLN A 541 -16.89 25.22 -14.58
C GLN A 541 -18.18 25.32 -15.41
N LEU A 542 -18.07 25.77 -16.66
CA LEU A 542 -19.23 25.87 -17.57
C LEU A 542 -19.89 24.52 -17.81
N GLN A 543 -19.10 23.46 -17.97
CA GLN A 543 -19.62 22.09 -18.10
C GLN A 543 -20.41 21.67 -16.85
N VAL A 544 -19.84 21.90 -15.66
CA VAL A 544 -20.48 21.54 -14.39
C VAL A 544 -21.76 22.34 -14.17
N GLN A 545 -21.73 23.65 -14.45
CA GLN A 545 -22.89 24.53 -14.34
C GLN A 545 -24.04 24.07 -15.24
N SER A 546 -23.75 23.82 -16.51
CA SER A 546 -24.76 23.38 -17.48
C SER A 546 -25.43 22.07 -17.05
N GLN A 547 -24.65 21.06 -16.64
CA GLN A 547 -25.20 19.79 -16.18
C GLN A 547 -25.96 19.93 -14.86
N ARG A 548 -25.46 20.73 -13.92
CA ARG A 548 -26.16 21.05 -12.66
C ARG A 548 -27.55 21.63 -12.93
N GLU A 549 -27.64 22.61 -13.82
CA GLU A 549 -28.92 23.26 -14.15
C GLU A 549 -29.92 22.28 -14.75
N GLN A 550 -29.47 21.38 -15.64
CA GLN A 550 -30.32 20.32 -16.20
C GLN A 550 -30.86 19.37 -15.12
N ILE A 551 -30.01 18.96 -14.17
CA ILE A 551 -30.41 18.09 -13.06
C ILE A 551 -31.47 18.79 -12.19
N LEU A 552 -31.22 20.05 -11.83
CA LEU A 552 -32.14 20.81 -10.97
C LEU A 552 -33.49 21.04 -11.65
N GLU A 553 -33.51 21.32 -12.95
CA GLU A 553 -34.75 21.51 -13.69
C GLU A 553 -35.59 20.23 -13.75
N ARG A 554 -34.93 19.09 -13.99
CA ARG A 554 -35.58 17.78 -13.90
C ARG A 554 -36.20 17.56 -12.52
N ILE A 555 -35.43 17.78 -11.46
CA ILE A 555 -35.89 17.56 -10.09
C ILE A 555 -37.06 18.47 -9.74
N ARG A 556 -37.03 19.75 -10.13
CA ARG A 556 -38.16 20.68 -9.95
C ARG A 556 -39.42 20.18 -10.65
N THR A 557 -39.27 19.66 -11.88
CA THR A 557 -40.38 19.09 -12.64
C THR A 557 -40.96 17.87 -11.94
N GLU A 558 -40.11 16.96 -11.46
CA GLU A 558 -40.56 15.72 -10.81
C GLU A 558 -41.13 15.94 -9.40
N LEU A 559 -40.63 16.93 -8.66
CA LEU A 559 -41.11 17.30 -7.32
C LEU A 559 -42.26 18.32 -7.34
N SER A 560 -42.74 18.71 -8.52
CA SER A 560 -43.85 19.65 -8.63
C SER A 560 -45.09 19.12 -7.90
N VAL A 561 -45.71 19.98 -7.09
CA VAL A 561 -46.98 19.66 -6.42
C VAL A 561 -48.05 19.59 -7.49
N LYS A 562 -48.59 18.39 -7.73
CA LYS A 562 -49.72 18.23 -8.63
C LYS A 562 -50.97 18.84 -7.98
N PRO A 563 -51.80 19.57 -8.75
CA PRO A 563 -52.98 20.25 -8.26
C PRO A 563 -54.04 19.30 -7.68
#